data_AF-D5MLY9-F1
#
_entry.id   AF-D5MLY9-F1
#
_cell.length_a   1.000
_cell.length_b   1.000
_cell.length_c   1.000
_cell.angle_alpha   90.00
_cell.angle_beta   90.00
_cell.angle_gamma   90.00
#
_symmetry.space_group_name_H-M   'P 1'
#
loop_
_entity.id
_entity.type
_entity.pdbx_description
1 polymer ?
#
loop_
_entity_poly.entity_id
_entity_poly.type
_entity_poly.pdbx_seq_one_letter_code
_entity_poly.pdbx_strand_id
1 'polypeptide(L)'
;MKRIHYASILATAAGMIFALAACQGLRQAPDKTPTPVKLDGPGIQNGSTVQLEYKLTDEKGAILDTNEGKEPLVYTHGQGQIIPGLEKALGGLRAGDTKHVVVPSDEAYGPIRPDAFVEIPKERIPDKFQTVGAHLVAQGKNGQPLHAFVKEIKEKTIVLDTNHPLAGQALTFDVKVVGIEAAQEKK
;
A
#
# COMPACT_ATOMS: atom_id res chain seq x y z
N MET A 1 -0.47 66.78 46.31
CA MET A 1 0.75 67.53 45.92
C MET A 1 1.93 67.09 46.79
N LYS A 2 2.92 66.41 46.21
CA LYS A 2 4.37 66.59 46.39
C LYS A 2 5.09 65.37 45.82
N ARG A 3 5.82 65.62 44.73
CA ARG A 3 6.81 64.73 44.12
C ARG A 3 8.01 64.60 45.07
N ILE A 4 8.60 63.41 45.15
CA ILE A 4 10.01 63.25 45.49
C ILE A 4 10.62 62.33 44.43
N HIS A 5 11.62 62.85 43.72
CA HIS A 5 12.53 62.10 42.88
C HIS A 5 13.60 61.48 43.77
N TYR A 6 14.02 60.25 43.46
CA TYR A 6 15.39 59.82 43.73
C TYR A 6 15.97 59.22 42.46
N ALA A 7 17.20 59.63 42.20
CA ALA A 7 17.96 59.36 41.01
C ALA A 7 19.09 58.37 41.31
N SER A 8 19.50 57.67 40.26
CA SER A 8 20.89 57.33 39.93
C SER A 8 21.51 56.02 40.47
N ILE A 9 22.37 55.48 39.59
CA ILE A 9 23.57 54.63 39.78
C ILE A 9 23.43 53.14 39.43
N LEU A 10 23.74 52.87 38.15
CA LEU A 10 24.80 51.99 37.63
C LEU A 10 25.25 50.73 38.38
N ALA A 11 25.30 49.66 37.56
CA ALA A 11 26.41 48.72 37.35
C ALA A 11 26.36 47.32 37.98
N THR A 12 26.50 46.37 37.05
CA THR A 12 27.16 45.05 37.13
C THR A 12 26.55 43.96 38.01
N ALA A 13 25.87 43.02 37.34
CA ALA A 13 25.84 41.62 37.76
C ALA A 13 26.23 40.75 36.56
N ALA A 14 27.30 39.99 36.74
CA ALA A 14 27.83 39.01 35.83
C ALA A 14 27.01 37.71 35.86
N GLY A 15 27.08 36.97 34.76
CA GLY A 15 26.95 35.51 34.78
C GLY A 15 25.57 34.96 34.47
N MET A 16 25.37 34.51 33.23
CA MET A 16 24.79 33.19 32.97
C MET A 16 25.16 32.76 31.55
N ILE A 17 26.00 31.73 31.49
CA ILE A 17 26.38 31.01 30.28
C ILE A 17 25.18 30.13 29.89
N PHE A 18 24.50 30.46 28.80
CA PHE A 18 23.60 29.52 28.13
C PHE A 18 24.40 28.84 27.00
N ALA A 19 24.85 27.62 27.27
CA ALA A 19 25.36 26.74 26.23
C ALA A 19 24.19 26.30 25.34
N LEU A 20 24.08 26.89 24.13
CA LEU A 20 23.27 26.32 23.06
C LEU A 20 23.96 25.04 22.57
N ALA A 21 23.49 23.90 23.07
CA ALA A 21 23.79 22.62 22.45
C ALA A 21 23.03 22.55 21.12
N ALA A 22 23.73 22.82 20.02
CA ALA A 22 23.25 22.48 18.69
C ALA A 22 23.15 20.95 18.59
N CYS A 23 21.94 20.40 18.73
CA CYS A 23 21.63 19.06 18.25
C CYS A 23 21.67 19.09 16.71
N GLN A 24 22.88 18.98 16.15
CA GLN A 24 23.06 18.51 14.79
C GLN A 24 22.71 17.03 14.75
N GLY A 25 21.71 16.67 13.96
CA GLY A 25 21.35 15.28 13.76
C GLY A 25 19.94 15.05 13.21
N LEU A 26 19.48 15.88 12.26
CA LEU A 26 18.45 15.40 11.34
C LEU A 26 19.08 14.26 10.54
N ARG A 27 18.84 13.01 10.97
CA ARG A 27 18.93 11.86 10.09
C ARG A 27 17.96 12.13 8.96
N GLN A 28 18.49 12.51 7.81
CA GLN A 28 17.74 12.49 6.57
C GLN A 28 17.18 11.07 6.43
N ALA A 29 15.85 10.95 6.34
CA ALA A 29 15.24 9.75 5.78
C ALA A 29 15.85 9.54 4.40
N PRO A 30 16.11 8.29 3.96
CA PRO A 30 16.60 8.06 2.62
C PRO A 30 15.60 8.69 1.64
N ASP A 31 16.08 9.71 0.93
CA ASP A 31 15.39 10.37 -0.15
C ASP A 31 15.08 9.30 -1.21
N LYS A 32 13.83 8.82 -1.22
CA LYS A 32 13.31 7.94 -2.27
C LYS A 32 12.85 8.78 -3.46
N THR A 33 13.62 9.77 -3.87
CA THR A 33 13.43 10.36 -5.18
C THR A 33 13.64 9.23 -6.19
N PRO A 34 12.64 8.92 -7.05
CA PRO A 34 12.81 7.90 -8.07
C PRO A 34 14.00 8.33 -8.93
N THR A 35 15.03 7.51 -8.93
CA THR A 35 16.23 7.71 -9.75
C THR A 35 15.77 7.82 -11.21
N PRO A 36 16.34 8.74 -12.02
CA PRO A 36 15.96 8.86 -13.42
C PRO A 36 16.06 7.51 -14.11
N VAL A 37 14.91 6.98 -14.48
CA VAL A 37 14.79 5.67 -15.11
C VAL A 37 15.53 5.72 -16.44
N LYS A 38 16.51 4.84 -16.59
CA LYS A 38 17.22 4.65 -17.86
C LYS A 38 16.32 3.85 -18.81
N LEU A 39 15.82 4.50 -19.85
CA LEU A 39 14.89 3.91 -20.83
C LEU A 39 15.53 2.89 -21.78
N ASP A 40 16.86 2.79 -21.83
CA ASP A 40 17.62 1.95 -22.77
C ASP A 40 18.18 0.66 -22.11
N GLY A 41 17.56 0.19 -21.03
CA GLY A 41 17.97 -1.02 -20.30
C GLY A 41 17.48 -2.34 -20.92
N PRO A 42 18.01 -3.50 -20.47
CA PRO A 42 17.43 -4.80 -20.81
C PRO A 42 15.96 -4.87 -20.36
N GLY A 43 15.16 -5.71 -21.02
CA GLY A 43 13.77 -5.93 -20.62
C GLY A 43 13.66 -6.50 -19.20
N ILE A 44 12.45 -6.50 -18.65
CA ILE A 44 12.17 -7.00 -17.29
C ILE A 44 12.64 -8.46 -17.17
N GLN A 45 13.47 -8.73 -16.16
CA GLN A 45 14.02 -10.04 -15.81
C GLN A 45 13.90 -10.27 -14.30
N ASN A 46 14.11 -11.51 -13.85
CA ASN A 46 14.12 -11.82 -12.42
C ASN A 46 15.16 -10.98 -11.69
N GLY A 47 14.75 -10.36 -10.58
CA GLY A 47 15.56 -9.44 -9.80
C GLY A 47 15.56 -7.99 -10.28
N SER A 48 14.95 -7.67 -11.43
CA SER A 48 14.75 -6.28 -11.85
C SER A 48 13.79 -5.57 -10.89
N THR A 49 14.13 -4.34 -10.49
CA THR A 49 13.18 -3.44 -9.83
C THR A 49 12.39 -2.70 -10.90
N VAL A 50 11.07 -2.84 -10.89
CA VAL A 50 10.18 -2.31 -11.92
C VAL A 50 9.26 -1.26 -11.31
N GLN A 51 9.15 -0.11 -11.98
CA GLN A 51 8.20 0.95 -11.68
C GLN A 51 7.04 0.86 -12.67
N LEU A 52 5.83 0.68 -12.17
CA LEU A 52 4.64 0.35 -12.95
C LEU A 52 3.51 1.35 -12.69
N GLU A 53 3.00 1.95 -13.76
CA GLU A 53 1.68 2.57 -13.78
C GLU A 53 0.67 1.52 -14.24
N TYR A 54 -0.49 1.44 -13.59
CA TYR A 54 -1.54 0.51 -13.94
C TYR A 54 -2.93 1.09 -13.67
N LYS A 55 -3.89 0.60 -14.46
CA LYS A 55 -5.33 0.74 -14.22
C LYS A 55 -5.95 -0.65 -14.21
N LEU A 56 -6.61 -0.98 -13.12
CA LEU A 56 -7.28 -2.25 -12.89
C LEU A 56 -8.79 -2.09 -13.09
N THR A 57 -9.38 -2.92 -13.95
CA THR A 57 -10.82 -2.97 -14.17
C THR A 57 -11.37 -4.37 -14.00
N ASP A 58 -12.65 -4.46 -13.65
CA ASP A 58 -13.41 -5.71 -13.70
C ASP A 58 -13.82 -6.06 -15.16
N GLU A 59 -14.50 -7.19 -15.34
CA GLU A 59 -15.01 -7.65 -16.65
C GLU A 59 -16.05 -6.69 -17.28
N LYS A 60 -16.64 -5.80 -16.47
CA LYS A 60 -17.63 -4.81 -16.91
C LYS A 60 -16.98 -3.46 -17.24
N GLY A 61 -15.66 -3.35 -17.08
CA GLY A 61 -14.90 -2.13 -17.31
C GLY A 61 -14.98 -1.12 -16.15
N ALA A 62 -15.55 -1.50 -15.01
CA ALA A 62 -15.52 -0.64 -13.82
C ALA A 62 -14.11 -0.60 -13.25
N ILE A 63 -13.61 0.61 -12.99
CA ILE A 63 -12.28 0.81 -12.39
C ILE A 63 -12.33 0.36 -10.93
N LEU A 64 -11.51 -0.65 -10.61
CA LEU A 64 -11.36 -1.18 -9.26
C LEU A 64 -10.20 -0.49 -8.53
N ASP A 65 -9.10 -0.23 -9.24
CA ASP A 65 -7.95 0.51 -8.70
C ASP A 65 -7.13 1.17 -9.83
N THR A 66 -6.37 2.22 -9.50
CA THR A 66 -5.44 2.87 -10.42
C THR A 66 -4.41 3.73 -9.67
N ASN A 67 -3.19 3.72 -10.17
CA ASN A 67 -2.15 4.67 -9.80
C ASN A 67 -1.77 5.62 -10.94
N GLU A 68 -2.57 5.70 -12.00
CA GLU A 68 -2.39 6.73 -13.04
C GLU A 68 -2.45 8.13 -12.40
N GLY A 69 -1.41 8.94 -12.66
CA GLY A 69 -1.27 10.27 -12.07
C GLY A 69 -0.83 10.29 -10.59
N LYS A 70 -0.45 9.14 -10.03
CA LYS A 70 0.13 8.99 -8.67
C LYS A 70 1.55 8.42 -8.77
N GLU A 71 2.15 8.10 -7.62
CA GLU A 71 3.44 7.41 -7.58
C GLU A 71 3.36 6.02 -8.25
N PRO A 72 4.35 5.66 -9.10
CA PRO A 72 4.42 4.33 -9.68
C PRO A 72 4.52 3.22 -8.63
N LEU A 73 3.87 2.09 -8.89
CA LEU A 73 4.01 0.88 -8.09
C LEU A 73 5.42 0.32 -8.32
N VAL A 74 6.19 0.19 -7.25
CA VAL A 74 7.55 -0.37 -7.31
C VAL A 74 7.53 -1.80 -6.79
N TYR A 75 7.98 -2.75 -7.61
CA TYR A 75 8.11 -4.15 -7.22
C TYR A 75 9.39 -4.77 -7.80
N THR A 76 9.83 -5.88 -7.21
CA THR A 76 10.95 -6.68 -7.70
C THR A 76 10.41 -7.90 -8.44
N HIS A 77 10.78 -8.03 -9.70
CA HIS A 77 10.28 -9.10 -10.56
C HIS A 77 10.85 -10.46 -10.14
N GLY A 78 9.97 -11.47 -10.10
CA GLY A 78 10.30 -12.84 -9.69
C GLY A 78 10.32 -13.05 -8.18
N GLN A 79 9.84 -12.07 -7.39
CA GLN A 79 9.75 -12.17 -5.92
C GLN A 79 8.30 -12.37 -5.43
N GLY A 80 7.33 -12.52 -6.34
CA GLY A 80 5.93 -12.74 -5.97
C GLY A 80 5.30 -11.58 -5.19
N GLN A 81 5.77 -10.35 -5.43
CA GLN A 81 5.24 -9.15 -4.78
C GLN A 81 3.94 -8.64 -5.43
N ILE A 82 3.63 -9.13 -6.63
CA ILE A 82 2.39 -8.87 -7.36
C ILE A 82 1.76 -10.21 -7.77
N ILE A 83 0.52 -10.16 -8.27
CA ILE A 83 -0.19 -11.37 -8.68
C ILE A 83 0.57 -12.12 -9.79
N PRO A 84 0.62 -13.47 -9.75
CA PRO A 84 1.44 -14.26 -10.67
C PRO A 84 1.16 -14.00 -12.15
N GLY A 85 -0.10 -13.85 -12.55
CA GLY A 85 -0.46 -13.65 -13.95
C GLY A 85 0.01 -12.30 -14.49
N LEU A 86 -0.03 -11.25 -13.65
CA LEU A 86 0.51 -9.94 -14.01
C LEU A 86 2.04 -9.98 -14.10
N GLU A 87 2.71 -10.61 -13.13
CA GLU A 87 4.18 -10.76 -13.16
C GLU A 87 4.64 -11.46 -14.43
N LYS A 88 4.06 -12.61 -14.77
CA LYS A 88 4.36 -13.35 -16.01
C LYS A 88 4.16 -12.47 -17.25
N ALA A 89 3.07 -11.71 -17.32
CA ALA A 89 2.75 -10.88 -18.47
C ALA A 89 3.71 -9.69 -18.66
N LEU A 90 4.35 -9.22 -17.59
CA LEU A 90 5.32 -8.12 -17.63
C LEU A 90 6.74 -8.58 -18.04
N GLY A 91 7.04 -9.87 -17.95
CA GLY A 91 8.36 -10.41 -18.31
C GLY A 91 8.78 -10.01 -19.72
N GLY A 92 10.02 -9.51 -19.85
CA GLY A 92 10.62 -9.10 -21.12
C GLY A 92 10.19 -7.73 -21.66
N LEU A 93 9.19 -7.06 -21.07
CA LEU A 93 8.83 -5.69 -21.46
C LEU A 93 9.95 -4.72 -21.14
N ARG A 94 10.01 -3.61 -21.89
CA ARG A 94 10.99 -2.53 -21.71
C ARG A 94 10.34 -1.31 -21.07
N ALA A 95 11.17 -0.42 -20.55
CA ALA A 95 10.67 0.86 -20.05
C ALA A 95 10.03 1.66 -21.20
N GLY A 96 8.86 2.23 -20.93
CA GLY A 96 8.00 2.88 -21.92
C GLY A 96 6.95 1.96 -22.54
N ASP A 97 7.09 0.63 -22.44
CA ASP A 97 6.10 -0.29 -23.01
C ASP A 97 4.77 -0.19 -22.24
N THR A 98 3.69 -0.24 -23.00
CA THR A 98 2.34 -0.43 -22.48
C THR A 98 1.81 -1.80 -22.87
N LYS A 99 0.98 -2.39 -22.02
CA LYS A 99 0.36 -3.68 -22.29
C LYS A 99 -1.03 -3.75 -21.69
N HIS A 100 -1.92 -4.40 -22.42
CA HIS A 100 -3.23 -4.80 -21.91
C HIS A 100 -3.15 -6.28 -21.52
N VAL A 101 -3.50 -6.60 -20.27
CA VAL A 101 -3.38 -7.94 -19.71
C VAL A 101 -4.70 -8.33 -19.04
N VAL A 102 -5.27 -9.46 -19.49
CA VAL A 102 -6.38 -10.10 -18.78
C VAL A 102 -5.81 -11.24 -17.95
N VAL A 103 -6.01 -11.17 -16.63
CA VAL A 103 -5.52 -12.16 -15.67
C VAL A 103 -6.72 -12.96 -15.14
N PRO A 104 -6.79 -14.28 -15.39
CA PRO A 104 -7.85 -15.11 -14.83
C PRO A 104 -7.75 -15.16 -13.30
N SER A 105 -8.87 -15.45 -12.62
CA SER A 105 -8.93 -15.48 -11.15
C SER A 105 -7.83 -16.33 -10.52
N ASP A 106 -7.53 -17.49 -11.13
CA ASP A 106 -6.56 -18.46 -10.64
C ASP A 106 -5.11 -17.95 -10.65
N GLU A 107 -4.81 -16.97 -11.52
CA GLU A 107 -3.50 -16.29 -11.56
C GLU A 107 -3.54 -14.89 -10.93
N ALA A 108 -4.69 -14.49 -10.39
CA ALA A 108 -4.91 -13.24 -9.66
C ALA A 108 -5.03 -13.49 -8.14
N TYR A 109 -6.24 -13.39 -7.60
CA TYR A 109 -6.53 -13.57 -6.17
C TYR A 109 -7.11 -14.94 -5.83
N GLY A 110 -7.07 -15.87 -6.78
CA GLY A 110 -7.60 -17.22 -6.67
C GLY A 110 -9.13 -17.29 -6.88
N PRO A 111 -9.68 -18.50 -6.94
CA PRO A 111 -11.12 -18.70 -6.96
C PRO A 111 -11.76 -18.35 -5.60
N ILE A 112 -13.07 -18.13 -5.60
CA ILE A 112 -13.83 -18.06 -4.35
C ILE A 112 -13.73 -19.41 -3.65
N ARG A 113 -13.30 -19.38 -2.39
CA ARG A 113 -13.15 -20.56 -1.55
C ARG A 113 -14.42 -20.78 -0.74
N PRO A 114 -15.17 -21.88 -0.94
CA PRO A 114 -16.40 -22.16 -0.19
C PRO A 114 -16.17 -22.31 1.31
N ASP A 115 -15.00 -22.80 1.71
CA ASP A 115 -14.56 -22.96 3.10
C ASP A 115 -14.14 -21.64 3.76
N ALA A 116 -14.02 -20.55 2.99
CA ALA A 116 -13.77 -19.20 3.51
C ALA A 116 -15.06 -18.45 3.89
N PHE A 117 -16.24 -19.07 3.70
CA PHE A 117 -17.48 -18.58 4.29
C PHE A 117 -17.64 -19.15 5.70
N VAL A 118 -17.79 -18.26 6.68
CA VAL A 118 -17.91 -18.62 8.10
C VAL A 118 -19.25 -18.14 8.63
N GLU A 119 -20.04 -19.05 9.18
CA GLU A 119 -21.31 -18.72 9.79
C GLU A 119 -21.13 -18.50 11.30
N ILE A 120 -21.53 -17.31 11.78
CA ILE A 120 -21.35 -16.89 13.17
C ILE A 120 -22.71 -16.47 13.76
N PRO A 121 -23.03 -16.81 15.03
CA PRO A 121 -24.20 -16.30 15.72
C PRO A 121 -24.23 -14.76 15.74
N LYS A 122 -25.41 -14.17 15.46
CA LYS A 122 -25.58 -12.71 15.39
C LYS A 122 -25.13 -12.00 16.65
N GLU A 123 -25.33 -12.63 17.80
CA GLU A 123 -25.01 -12.08 19.12
C GLU A 123 -23.51 -11.86 19.34
N ARG A 124 -22.65 -12.52 18.53
CA ARG A 124 -21.20 -12.33 18.57
C ARG A 124 -20.74 -11.14 17.71
N ILE A 125 -21.61 -10.59 16.88
CA ILE A 125 -21.31 -9.47 15.99
C ILE A 125 -22.00 -8.22 16.52
N PRO A 126 -21.26 -7.13 16.82
CA PRO A 126 -21.88 -5.89 17.26
C PRO A 126 -22.93 -5.39 16.26
N ASP A 127 -24.09 -4.92 16.73
CA ASP A 127 -25.24 -4.54 15.90
C ASP A 127 -24.87 -3.56 14.76
N LYS A 128 -23.93 -2.64 15.01
CA LYS A 128 -23.44 -1.68 14.01
C LYS A 128 -22.79 -2.33 12.77
N PHE A 129 -22.39 -3.59 12.86
CA PHE A 129 -21.79 -4.36 11.77
C PHE A 129 -22.74 -5.42 11.20
N GLN A 130 -23.98 -5.53 11.69
CA GLN A 130 -24.98 -6.45 11.16
C GLN A 130 -25.67 -5.84 9.93
N THR A 131 -24.88 -5.47 8.92
CA THR A 131 -25.35 -4.95 7.64
C THR A 131 -24.60 -5.68 6.53
N VAL A 132 -25.30 -6.13 5.48
CA VAL A 132 -24.66 -6.76 4.32
C VAL A 132 -23.61 -5.80 3.72
N GLY A 133 -22.42 -6.34 3.44
CA GLY A 133 -21.26 -5.58 2.98
C GLY A 133 -20.42 -4.94 4.09
N ALA A 134 -20.84 -4.99 5.36
CA ALA A 134 -20.04 -4.47 6.46
C ALA A 134 -18.69 -5.19 6.55
N HIS A 135 -17.62 -4.42 6.75
CA HIS A 135 -16.27 -4.94 6.93
C HIS A 135 -15.96 -5.13 8.41
N LEU A 136 -15.53 -6.35 8.76
CA LEU A 136 -15.10 -6.72 10.10
C LEU A 136 -13.62 -7.12 10.08
N VAL A 137 -12.94 -6.76 11.17
CA VAL A 137 -11.59 -7.25 11.48
C VAL A 137 -11.70 -8.12 12.71
N ALA A 138 -11.53 -9.42 12.51
CA ALA A 138 -11.47 -10.41 13.58
C ALA A 138 -10.02 -10.75 13.92
N GLN A 139 -9.79 -11.41 15.06
CA GLN A 139 -8.48 -11.95 15.39
C GLN A 139 -8.40 -13.39 14.89
N GLY A 140 -7.43 -13.67 14.00
CA GLY A 140 -7.15 -15.01 13.51
C GLY A 140 -6.46 -15.89 14.55
N LYS A 141 -6.31 -17.18 14.23
CA LYS A 141 -5.74 -18.21 15.14
C LYS A 141 -4.35 -17.87 15.70
N ASN A 142 -3.56 -17.06 14.98
CA ASN A 142 -2.20 -16.68 15.37
C ASN A 142 -2.10 -15.22 15.84
N GLY A 143 -3.22 -14.59 16.17
CA GLY A 143 -3.26 -13.17 16.57
C GLY A 143 -3.22 -12.17 15.41
N GLN A 144 -3.01 -12.64 14.18
CA GLN A 144 -3.06 -11.81 12.97
C GLN A 144 -4.49 -11.32 12.67
N PRO A 145 -4.68 -10.09 12.19
CA PRO A 145 -6.00 -9.59 11.80
C PRO A 145 -6.55 -10.41 10.63
N LEU A 146 -7.80 -10.84 10.75
CA LEU A 146 -8.57 -11.51 9.71
C LEU A 146 -9.66 -10.56 9.22
N HIS A 147 -9.56 -10.18 7.96
CA HIS A 147 -10.55 -9.33 7.31
C HIS A 147 -11.72 -10.19 6.82
N ALA A 148 -12.94 -9.78 7.12
CA ALA A 148 -14.15 -10.48 6.72
C ALA A 148 -15.26 -9.49 6.33
N PHE A 149 -16.11 -9.85 5.38
CA PHE A 149 -17.26 -9.04 4.96
C PHE A 149 -18.57 -9.77 5.25
N VAL A 150 -19.60 -9.05 5.69
CA VAL A 150 -20.93 -9.65 5.85
C VAL A 150 -21.50 -9.97 4.49
N LYS A 151 -21.63 -11.26 4.18
CA LYS A 151 -22.22 -11.74 2.93
C LYS A 151 -23.74 -11.80 3.01
N GLU A 152 -24.25 -12.35 4.10
CA GLU A 152 -25.67 -12.62 4.28
C GLU A 152 -26.03 -12.57 5.77
N ILE A 153 -27.21 -12.03 6.08
CA ILE A 153 -27.77 -12.02 7.42
C ILE A 153 -28.99 -12.92 7.43
N LYS A 154 -28.92 -14.02 8.20
CA LYS A 154 -30.04 -14.93 8.44
C LYS A 154 -30.76 -14.53 9.72
N GLU A 155 -31.77 -15.32 10.11
CA GLU A 155 -32.56 -15.06 11.31
C GLU A 155 -31.70 -15.02 12.59
N LYS A 156 -30.85 -16.03 12.79
CA LYS A 156 -30.02 -16.22 14.00
C LYS A 156 -28.51 -16.09 13.76
N THR A 157 -28.08 -16.13 12.51
CA THR A 157 -26.68 -16.22 12.12
C THR A 157 -26.33 -15.22 11.03
N ILE A 158 -25.05 -14.91 10.92
CA ILE A 158 -24.49 -14.09 9.84
C ILE A 158 -23.42 -14.90 9.13
N VAL A 159 -23.49 -14.90 7.81
CA VAL A 159 -22.45 -15.48 6.95
C VAL A 159 -21.42 -14.40 6.66
N LEU A 160 -20.18 -14.67 7.07
CA LEU A 160 -19.02 -13.85 6.79
C LEU A 160 -18.22 -14.44 5.64
N ASP A 161 -17.79 -13.59 4.72
CA ASP A 161 -16.89 -13.92 3.63
C ASP A 161 -15.46 -13.49 3.99
N THR A 162 -14.54 -14.45 4.06
CA THR A 162 -13.11 -14.21 4.33
C THR A 162 -12.24 -14.35 3.08
N ASN A 163 -12.85 -14.44 1.90
CA ASN A 163 -12.14 -14.37 0.64
C ASN A 163 -11.54 -12.98 0.41
N HIS A 164 -10.52 -12.91 -0.46
CA HIS A 164 -10.07 -11.62 -0.97
C HIS A 164 -11.24 -10.94 -1.73
N PRO A 165 -11.44 -9.61 -1.62
CA PRO A 165 -12.56 -8.92 -2.28
C PRO A 165 -12.64 -9.13 -3.80
N LEU A 166 -11.50 -9.41 -4.43
CA LEU A 166 -11.35 -9.66 -5.87
C LEU A 166 -11.23 -11.15 -6.23
N ALA A 167 -11.43 -12.07 -5.29
CA ALA A 167 -11.39 -13.51 -5.55
C ALA A 167 -12.52 -13.94 -6.50
N GLY A 168 -12.23 -14.90 -7.37
CA GLY A 168 -13.15 -15.42 -8.38
C GLY A 168 -13.43 -14.49 -9.56
N GLN A 169 -12.80 -13.32 -9.63
CA GLN A 169 -12.96 -12.38 -10.74
C GLN A 169 -11.76 -12.46 -11.68
N ALA A 170 -12.02 -12.47 -12.99
CA ALA A 170 -10.98 -12.14 -13.95
C ALA A 170 -10.72 -10.62 -13.89
N LEU A 171 -9.44 -10.25 -13.91
CA LEU A 171 -9.00 -8.88 -13.72
C LEU A 171 -8.32 -8.38 -14.98
N THR A 172 -8.65 -7.18 -15.39
CA THR A 172 -8.06 -6.54 -16.58
C THR A 172 -7.14 -5.42 -16.14
N PHE A 173 -5.90 -5.46 -16.63
CA PHE A 173 -4.88 -4.47 -16.33
C PHE A 173 -4.44 -3.77 -17.61
N ASP A 174 -4.59 -2.46 -17.64
CA ASP A 174 -3.81 -1.60 -18.54
C ASP A 174 -2.54 -1.19 -17.79
N VAL A 175 -1.38 -1.62 -18.26
CA VAL A 175 -0.10 -1.31 -17.62
C VAL A 175 0.80 -0.47 -18.51
N LYS A 176 1.65 0.32 -17.85
CA LYS A 176 2.74 1.06 -18.45
C LYS A 176 3.98 0.90 -17.58
N VAL A 177 5.04 0.38 -18.18
CA VAL A 177 6.33 0.27 -17.51
C VAL A 177 6.96 1.65 -17.51
N VAL A 178 6.94 2.32 -16.36
CA VAL A 178 7.57 3.64 -16.20
C VAL A 178 9.08 3.48 -16.13
N GLY A 179 9.55 2.40 -15.50
CA GLY A 179 10.96 2.15 -15.43
C GLY A 179 11.43 0.81 -14.92
N ILE A 180 12.72 0.55 -15.18
CA ILE A 180 13.39 -0.69 -14.85
C ILE A 180 14.78 -0.35 -14.33
N GLU A 181 15.10 -0.85 -13.13
CA GLU A 181 16.46 -0.93 -12.63
C GLU A 181 16.91 -2.40 -12.71
N ALA A 182 18.06 -2.64 -13.33
CA ALA A 182 18.56 -4.00 -13.55
C ALA A 182 18.91 -4.68 -12.22
N ALA A 183 18.71 -6.00 -12.18
CA ALA A 183 19.15 -6.82 -11.07
C ALA A 183 20.64 -6.57 -10.79
N GLN A 184 20.99 -6.28 -9.54
CA GLN A 184 22.39 -6.18 -9.16
C GLN A 184 22.97 -7.60 -9.16
N GLU A 185 23.86 -7.91 -10.10
CA GLU A 185 24.64 -9.14 -10.05
C GLU A 185 25.51 -9.10 -8.78
N LYS A 186 25.18 -9.93 -7.79
CA LYS A 186 26.12 -10.21 -6.70
C LYS A 186 27.25 -11.05 -7.27
N LYS A 187 28.37 -10.40 -7.56
CA LYS A 187 29.63 -11.04 -7.91
C LYS A 187 30.22 -11.80 -6.72
#